data_AF-A0A0X8VBD3-F1
#
_entry.id   AF-A0A0X8VBD3-F1
#
_cell.length_a   1.000
_cell.length_b   1.000
_cell.length_c   1.000
_cell.angle_alpha   90.00
_cell.angle_beta   90.00
_cell.angle_gamma   90.00
#
_symmetry.space_group_name_H-M   'P 1'
#
loop_
_entity.id
_entity.type
_entity.pdbx_description
1 polymer ?
#
loop_
_entity_poly.entity_id
_entity_poly.type
_entity_poly.pdbx_seq_one_letter_code
_entity_poly.pdbx_strand_id
1 'polypeptide(L)' 'MNRKFLGYIFILVGFCQLSLQLFGLIILQFLDKIKNLNKNPWDYFGEPFITFSFLITVGIVITGLVFISPNDWWKKIYKI' A
#
# COMPACT_ATOMS: atom_id res chain seq x y z
N MET A 1 17.56 8.39 -16.61
CA MET A 1 17.10 7.43 -15.58
C MET A 1 16.02 6.56 -16.20
N ASN A 2 16.16 5.23 -16.19
CA ASN A 2 15.20 4.33 -16.86
C ASN A 2 13.82 4.41 -16.20
N ARG A 3 12.76 4.68 -16.97
CA ARG A 3 11.37 4.74 -16.43
C ARG A 3 10.98 3.46 -15.69
N LYS A 4 11.43 2.31 -16.20
CA LYS A 4 11.28 1.00 -15.55
C LYS A 4 12.00 0.94 -14.19
N PHE A 5 13.21 1.49 -14.09
CA PHE A 5 13.96 1.57 -12.84
C PHE A 5 13.24 2.43 -11.80
N LEU A 6 12.67 3.57 -12.22
CA LEU A 6 11.81 4.39 -11.37
C LEU A 6 10.61 3.58 -10.85
N GLY A 7 9.94 2.86 -11.75
CA GLY A 7 8.80 2.02 -11.39
C GLY A 7 9.13 0.92 -10.39
N TYR A 8 10.26 0.24 -10.53
CA TYR A 8 10.72 -0.74 -9.54
C TYR A 8 10.98 -0.11 -8.17
N ILE A 9 11.55 1.10 -8.11
CA ILE A 9 11.73 1.83 -6.84
C ILE A 9 10.37 2.14 -6.21
N PHE A 10 9.41 2.65 -6.97
CA PHE A 10 8.07 2.94 -6.44
C PHE A 10 7.38 1.69 -5.88
N ILE A 11 7.49 0.55 -6.58
CA ILE A 11 6.94 -0.72 -6.09
C ILE A 11 7.64 -1.16 -4.79
N LEU A 12 8.97 -1.07 -4.74
CA LEU A 12 9.75 -1.46 -3.57
C LEU A 12 9.42 -0.57 -2.36
N VAL A 13 9.30 0.74 -2.56
CA VAL A 13 8.86 1.69 -1.53
C VAL A 13 7.44 1.39 -1.08
N GLY A 14 6.53 1.11 -2.03
CA GLY A 14 5.15 0.72 -1.72
C GLY A 14 5.07 -0.54 -0.86
N PHE A 15 5.81 -1.59 -1.22
CA PHE A 15 5.88 -2.82 -0.40
C PHE A 15 6.53 -2.59 0.96
N CYS A 16 7.56 -1.74 1.05
CA CYS A 16 8.18 -1.36 2.30
C CYS A 16 7.19 -0.64 3.23
N GLN A 17 6.44 0.32 2.69
CA GLN A 17 5.40 1.04 3.41
C GLN A 17 4.26 0.12 3.86
N LEU A 18 3.86 -0.84 3.01
CA LEU A 18 2.85 -1.85 3.34
C LEU A 18 3.31 -2.73 4.51
N SER A 19 4.57 -3.19 4.47
CA SER A 19 5.18 -3.95 5.57
C SER A 19 5.18 -3.16 6.88
N LEU A 20 5.52 -1.87 6.82
CA LEU A 20 5.51 -0.99 7.99
C LEU A 20 4.09 -0.81 8.56
N GLN A 21 3.07 -0.67 7.70
CA GLN A 21 1.66 -0.58 8.12
C GLN A 21 1.19 -1.86 8.81
N LEU A 22 1.53 -3.03 8.26
CA LEU A 22 1.20 -4.32 8.88
C LEU A 22 1.89 -4.49 10.24
N PHE A 23 3.16 -4.09 10.33
CA PHE A 23 3.89 -4.13 11.60
C PHE A 23 3.28 -3.19 12.64
N GLY A 24 2.89 -1.97 12.23
CA GLY A 24 2.17 -1.03 13.08
C GLY A 24 0.83 -1.59 13.59
N LEU A 25 0.06 -2.26 12.74
CA LEU A 25 -1.19 -2.92 13.12
C LEU A 25 -0.97 -4.04 14.15
N ILE A 26 0.08 -4.84 13.99
CA ILE A 26 0.44 -5.89 14.96
C ILE A 26 0.75 -5.28 16.33
N ILE A 27 1.50 -4.17 16.35
CA ILE A 27 1.82 -3.46 17.61
C ILE A 27 0.54 -2.94 18.27
N LEU A 28 -0.36 -2.30 17.51
CA LEU A 28 -1.62 -1.79 18.03
C LEU A 28 -2.49 -2.91 18.62
N GLN A 29 -2.59 -4.05 17.92
CA GLN A 29 -3.30 -5.23 18.43
C GLN A 29 -2.67 -5.80 19.70
N PHE A 30 -1.33 -5.79 19.79
CA PHE A 30 -0.63 -6.25 20.97
C PHE A 30 -0.88 -5.32 22.17
N LEU A 31 -0.87 -4.01 21.95
CA LEU A 31 -1.19 -3.00 22.98
C LEU A 31 -2.64 -3.09 23.45
N ASP A 32 -3.59 -3.31 22.54
CA ASP A 32 -5.00 -3.46 22.89
C ASP A 32 -5.26 -4.77 23.66
N LYS A 33 -4.56 -5.86 23.32
CA LYS A 33 -4.57 -7.10 24.12
C LYS A 33 -4.07 -6.88 25.55
N ILE A 34 -3.00 -6.10 25.74
CA ILE A 34 -2.50 -5.75 27.08
C ILE A 34 -3.56 -4.96 27.87
N LYS A 35 -4.34 -4.11 27.19
CA LYS A 35 -5.43 -3.33 27.78
C LYS A 35 -6.75 -4.11 27.92
N ASN A 36 -6.75 -5.42 27.62
CA ASN A 36 -7.94 -6.28 27.61
C ASN A 36 -9.06 -5.80 26.67
N LEU A 37 -8.70 -4.99 25.67
CA LEU A 37 -9.59 -4.52 24.62
C LEU A 37 -9.55 -5.55 23.49
N ASN A 38 -10.59 -6.37 23.39
CA ASN A 38 -10.70 -7.37 22.34
C ASN A 38 -11.24 -6.71 21.05
N LYS A 39 -10.45 -5.81 20.46
CA LYS A 39 -10.78 -5.15 19.18
C LYS A 39 -10.47 -6.08 18.02
N ASN A 40 -11.37 -6.11 17.03
CA ASN A 40 -11.14 -6.87 15.82
C ASN A 40 -10.11 -6.15 14.92
N PRO A 41 -9.29 -6.90 14.17
CA PRO A 41 -8.36 -6.32 13.19
C PRO A 41 -9.03 -5.40 12.16
N TRP A 42 -10.30 -5.67 11.85
CA TRP A 42 -11.10 -4.90 10.92
C TRP A 42 -11.53 -3.54 11.47
N ASP A 43 -11.57 -3.36 12.80
CA ASP A 43 -11.97 -2.10 13.41
C ASP A 43 -10.92 -1.00 13.15
N TYR A 44 -9.65 -1.38 12.96
CA TYR A 44 -8.57 -0.46 12.60
C TYR A 44 -8.72 0.10 11.18
N PHE A 45 -9.42 -0.59 10.27
CA PHE A 45 -9.73 -0.04 8.93
C PHE A 45 -10.78 1.08 8.98
N GLY A 46 -11.50 1.21 10.10
CA GLY A 46 -12.36 2.35 10.38
C GLY A 46 -11.60 3.59 10.86
N GLU A 47 -10.33 3.46 11.24
CA GLU A 47 -9.52 4.61 11.64
C GLU A 47 -9.03 5.38 10.40
N PRO A 48 -9.41 6.66 10.26
CA PRO A 48 -9.17 7.42 9.03
C PRO A 48 -7.69 7.52 8.68
N PHE A 49 -6.80 7.57 9.68
CA PHE A 49 -5.35 7.62 9.46
C PHE A 49 -4.80 6.31 8.88
N ILE A 50 -5.31 5.16 9.31
CA ILE A 50 -4.89 3.84 8.82
C ILE A 50 -5.40 3.67 7.39
N THR A 51 -6.68 3.98 7.14
CA THR A 51 -7.28 3.92 5.81
C THR A 51 -6.56 4.85 4.82
N PHE A 52 -6.27 6.08 5.23
CA PHE A 52 -5.59 7.06 4.37
C PHE A 52 -4.16 6.62 4.02
N SER A 53 -3.42 6.12 5.02
CA SER A 53 -2.08 5.57 4.81
C SER A 53 -2.11 4.38 3.83
N PHE A 54 -3.11 3.50 3.94
CA PHE A 54 -3.28 2.37 3.02
C PHE A 54 -3.60 2.83 1.60
N LEU A 55 -4.48 3.82 1.43
CA LEU A 55 -4.80 4.39 0.11
C LEU A 55 -3.57 5.01 -0.57
N ILE A 56 -2.70 5.68 0.19
CA ILE A 56 -1.43 6.20 -0.33
C ILE A 56 -0.55 5.04 -0.84
N THR A 57 -0.40 3.97 -0.05
CA THR A 57 0.38 2.80 -0.46
C THR A 57 -0.14 2.20 -1.76
N VAL A 58 -1.46 2.04 -1.89
CA VAL A 58 -2.10 1.57 -3.12
C VAL A 58 -1.78 2.49 -4.30
N GLY A 59 -1.87 3.81 -4.12
CA GLY A 59 -1.54 4.79 -5.15
C GLY A 59 -0.07 4.71 -5.60
N ILE A 60 0.85 4.52 -4.65
CA ILE A 60 2.30 4.35 -4.93
C ILE A 60 2.54 3.10 -5.77
N VAL A 61 1.95 1.96 -5.40
CA VAL A 61 2.11 0.70 -6.12
C VAL A 61 1.51 0.78 -7.53
N ILE A 62 0.32 1.37 -7.68
CA ILE A 62 -0.31 1.60 -9.00
C ILE A 62 0.59 2.48 -9.86
N THR A 63 1.12 3.57 -9.32
CA THR A 63 2.03 4.46 -10.04
C THR A 63 3.29 3.70 -10.48
N GLY A 64 3.88 2.89 -9.60
CA GLY A 64 5.01 2.03 -9.94
C GLY A 64 4.70 1.08 -11.10
N LEU A 65 3.53 0.44 -11.09
CA LEU A 65 3.07 -0.45 -12.17
C LEU A 65 2.89 0.31 -13.50
N VAL A 66 2.29 1.51 -13.46
CA VAL A 66 2.14 2.38 -14.65
C VAL A 66 3.51 2.70 -15.26
N PHE A 67 4.52 2.98 -14.44
CA PHE A 67 5.88 3.31 -14.89
C PHE A 67 6.65 2.12 -15.50
N ILE A 68 6.36 0.89 -15.06
CA ILE A 68 6.95 -0.34 -15.62
C ILE A 68 6.23 -0.78 -16.89
N SER A 69 4.92 -0.53 -16.95
CA SER A 69 4.07 -1.01 -18.03
C SER A 69 4.47 -0.38 -19.38
N PRO A 70 4.66 -1.17 -20.45
CA PRO A 70 4.92 -0.63 -21.77
C PRO A 70 3.71 0.18 -22.25
N ASN A 71 3.94 1.29 -22.95
CA ASN A 71 2.88 2.19 -23.45
C ASN A 71 1.79 1.45 -24.24
N ASP A 72 2.12 0.32 -24.88
CA ASP A 72 1.19 -0.50 -25.66
C ASP A 72 0.18 -1.29 -24.80
N TRP A 73 0.50 -1.54 -23.52
CA TRP A 73 -0.40 -2.24 -22.61
C TRP A 73 -1.63 -1.40 -22.28
N TRP A 74 -1.44 -0.10 -22.09
CA TRP A 74 -2.54 0.84 -21.85
C TRP A 74 -3.39 1.07 -23.10
N LYS A 75 -2.78 1.16 -24.30
CA LYS A 75 -3.54 1.18 -25.56
C LYS A 75 -4.44 -0.05 -25.72
N LYS A 76 -3.94 -1.23 -25.34
CA LYS A 76 -4.68 -2.49 -25.41
C LYS A 76 -5.85 -2.55 -24.42
N ILE A 77 -5.70 -1.96 -23.23
CA ILE A 77 -6.77 -1.86 -22.22
C ILE A 77 -7.84 -0.86 -22.63
N TYR A 78 -7.44 0.31 -23.12
CA TYR A 78 -8.38 1.36 -23.51
C TYR A 78 -8.96 1.19 -24.91
N LYS A 79 -8.51 0.19 -25.68
CA LYS A 79 -8.98 -0.09 -27.05
C LYS A 79 -8.92 1.17 -27.94
N ILE A 80 -7.86 1.97 -27.78
CA ILE A 80 -7.55 3.16 -28.62
C ILE A 80 -6.60 2.73 -29.73
#